data_AF-A0A0F6W739-F1
#
_entry.id   AF-A0A0F6W739-F1
#
_cell.length_a   1.000
_cell.length_b   1.000
_cell.length_c   1.000
_cell.angle_alpha   90.00
_cell.angle_beta   90.00
_cell.angle_gamma   90.00
#
_symmetry.space_group_name_H-M   'P 1'
#
loop_
_entity.id
_entity.type
_entity.pdbx_description
1 polymer ?
#
loop_
_entity_poly.entity_id
_entity_poly.type
_entity_poly.pdbx_seq_one_letter_code
_entity_poly.pdbx_strand_id
1 'polypeptide(L)'
;MRTSIVVLAALVLAPADAVACHNVTVIEVDRVARRVDEAEQTLLAGTTRESMRGAAWSLRVLRGSDPEYELVLDGPTAERRARTLRARATRVLALAVVRREGRVDRRRWVPTSRVSEEARRENLTWALEVLADQDRGDEPRARASHAEALARFDAHREEARRILIELADRDLMPDAWGYRVLAELSDRIGDHPRRDRSITTCHARAGALADAICPRLVAVR
;
A
#
# COMPACT_ATOMS: atom_id res chain seq x y z
N MET A 1 -33.75 -12.85 83.16
CA MET A 1 -32.83 -12.14 82.24
C MET A 1 -32.05 -13.16 81.44
N ARG A 2 -32.41 -13.37 80.16
CA ARG A 2 -31.60 -14.05 79.14
C ARG A 2 -31.90 -13.35 77.82
N THR A 3 -30.91 -12.62 77.30
CA THR A 3 -30.95 -11.87 76.04
C THR A 3 -30.51 -12.80 74.90
N SER A 4 -31.40 -13.06 73.94
CA SER A 4 -31.06 -13.76 72.69
C SER A 4 -30.71 -12.74 71.61
N ILE A 5 -29.52 -12.85 71.06
CA ILE A 5 -29.00 -12.06 69.95
C ILE A 5 -29.41 -12.74 68.64
N VAL A 6 -30.16 -12.04 67.79
CA VAL A 6 -30.47 -12.46 66.42
C VAL A 6 -29.38 -11.91 65.50
N VAL A 7 -28.63 -12.80 64.85
CA VAL A 7 -27.63 -12.45 63.84
C VAL A 7 -28.30 -12.38 62.47
N LEU A 8 -28.40 -11.17 61.90
CA LEU A 8 -28.84 -10.94 60.53
C LEU A 8 -27.67 -11.29 59.57
N ALA A 9 -27.84 -12.32 58.76
CA ALA A 9 -26.93 -12.64 57.66
C ALA A 9 -27.23 -11.72 56.46
N ALA A 10 -26.38 -10.72 56.24
CA ALA A 10 -26.42 -9.90 55.03
C ALA A 10 -25.80 -10.69 53.85
N LEU A 11 -26.64 -11.15 52.92
CA LEU A 11 -26.18 -11.63 51.62
C LEU A 11 -25.60 -10.46 50.82
N VAL A 12 -24.28 -10.45 50.69
CA VAL A 12 -23.57 -9.58 49.74
C VAL A 12 -23.74 -10.17 48.34
N LEU A 13 -24.69 -9.63 47.58
CA LEU A 13 -24.79 -9.83 46.14
C LEU A 13 -23.60 -9.10 45.50
N ALA A 14 -22.56 -9.85 45.12
CA ALA A 14 -21.52 -9.32 44.25
C ALA A 14 -22.14 -8.97 42.89
N PRO A 15 -21.89 -7.77 42.32
CA PRO A 15 -22.37 -7.46 40.98
C PRO A 15 -21.69 -8.42 40.00
N ALA A 16 -22.50 -9.08 39.17
CA ALA A 16 -21.99 -9.79 38.00
C ALA A 16 -21.21 -8.79 37.13
N ASP A 17 -20.06 -9.21 36.58
CA ASP A 17 -19.31 -8.42 35.62
C ASP A 17 -20.26 -8.03 34.48
N ALA A 18 -20.63 -6.74 34.45
CA ALA A 18 -21.39 -6.18 33.35
C ALA A 18 -20.48 -6.27 32.12
N VAL A 19 -20.77 -7.23 31.24
CA VAL A 19 -20.22 -7.29 29.88
C VAL A 19 -20.63 -5.98 29.21
N ALA A 20 -19.75 -4.97 29.30
CA ALA A 20 -19.93 -3.70 28.64
C ALA A 20 -20.18 -3.99 27.16
N CYS A 21 -21.29 -3.47 26.65
CA CYS A 21 -21.76 -3.66 25.29
C CYS A 21 -20.59 -3.56 24.31
N HIS A 22 -20.31 -4.67 23.62
CA HIS A 22 -19.28 -4.74 22.59
C HIS A 22 -19.75 -3.86 21.42
N ASN A 23 -19.36 -2.58 21.44
CA ASN A 23 -19.76 -1.58 20.46
C ASN A 23 -18.93 -1.77 19.18
N VAL A 24 -19.14 -2.87 18.47
CA VAL A 24 -18.53 -3.12 17.17
C VAL A 24 -19.28 -2.33 16.12
N THR A 25 -18.54 -1.61 15.27
CA THR A 25 -19.12 -0.91 14.14
C THR A 25 -19.19 -1.86 12.95
N VAL A 26 -20.39 -2.19 12.50
CA VAL A 26 -20.60 -2.92 11.25
C VAL A 26 -20.14 -2.07 10.08
N ILE A 27 -19.34 -2.66 9.19
CA ILE A 27 -18.86 -2.00 7.99
C ILE A 27 -19.20 -2.78 6.73
N GLU A 28 -19.73 -2.06 5.74
CA GLU A 28 -20.01 -2.60 4.41
C GLU A 28 -18.74 -2.65 3.55
N VAL A 29 -18.69 -3.62 2.64
CA VAL A 29 -17.57 -3.80 1.71
C VAL A 29 -17.32 -2.56 0.84
N ASP A 30 -18.36 -1.76 0.57
CA ASP A 30 -18.26 -0.54 -0.23
C ASP A 30 -17.53 0.60 0.48
N ARG A 31 -17.67 0.70 1.81
CA ARG A 31 -16.88 1.66 2.59
C ARG A 31 -15.40 1.31 2.57
N VAL A 32 -15.08 0.01 2.61
CA VAL A 32 -13.70 -0.47 2.43
C VAL A 32 -13.19 -0.19 1.02
N ALA A 33 -14.03 -0.42 -0.01
CA ALA A 33 -13.68 -0.13 -1.39
C ALA A 33 -13.29 1.34 -1.59
N ARG A 34 -14.11 2.29 -1.11
CA ARG A 34 -13.78 3.72 -1.14
C ARG A 34 -12.44 4.03 -0.50
N ARG A 35 -12.14 3.40 0.64
CA ARG A 35 -10.88 3.63 1.36
C ARG A 35 -9.66 3.08 0.61
N VAL A 36 -9.81 1.95 -0.09
CA VAL A 36 -8.78 1.42 -0.98
C VAL A 36 -8.57 2.34 -2.18
N ASP A 37 -9.65 2.86 -2.78
CA ASP A 37 -9.58 3.82 -3.89
C ASP A 37 -8.85 5.10 -3.45
N GLU A 38 -9.20 5.67 -2.30
CA GLU A 38 -8.49 6.82 -1.69
C GLU A 38 -7.00 6.51 -1.46
N ALA A 39 -6.68 5.31 -0.97
CA ALA A 39 -5.30 4.90 -0.73
C ALA A 39 -4.50 4.78 -2.04
N GLU A 40 -5.12 4.32 -3.13
CA GLU A 40 -4.51 4.29 -4.46
C GLU A 40 -4.27 5.71 -4.99
N GLN A 41 -5.27 6.60 -4.89
CA GLN A 41 -5.16 7.98 -5.36
C GLN A 41 -4.09 8.77 -4.59
N THR A 42 -4.08 8.66 -3.26
CA THR A 42 -3.06 9.29 -2.41
C THR A 42 -1.65 8.74 -2.69
N LEU A 43 -1.52 7.46 -3.07
CA LEU A 43 -0.22 6.91 -3.49
C LEU A 43 0.26 7.52 -4.81
N LEU A 44 -0.64 7.60 -5.80
CA LEU A 44 -0.36 8.22 -7.09
C LEU A 44 0.07 9.67 -6.89
N ALA A 45 -0.57 10.36 -5.94
CA ALA A 45 -0.27 11.75 -5.63
C ALA A 45 1.03 11.98 -4.83
N GLY A 46 1.76 10.92 -4.49
CA GLY A 46 3.01 11.03 -3.71
C GLY A 46 2.83 11.14 -2.19
N THR A 47 1.59 11.14 -1.69
CA THR A 47 1.27 11.16 -0.25
C THR A 47 1.37 9.78 0.40
N THR A 48 2.57 9.18 0.37
CA THR A 48 2.79 7.76 0.74
C THR A 48 2.30 7.39 2.14
N ARG A 49 2.48 8.26 3.14
CA ARG A 49 2.08 7.95 4.53
C ARG A 49 0.57 7.78 4.67
N GLU A 50 -0.22 8.63 4.01
CA GLU A 50 -1.67 8.58 4.07
C GLU A 50 -2.19 7.33 3.35
N SER A 51 -1.67 7.08 2.15
CA SER A 51 -1.93 5.88 1.38
C SER A 51 -1.67 4.60 2.18
N MET A 52 -0.50 4.49 2.82
CA MET A 52 -0.16 3.34 3.66
C MET A 52 -1.13 3.16 4.82
N ARG A 53 -1.54 4.24 5.49
CA ARG A 53 -2.54 4.17 6.58
C ARG A 53 -3.89 3.65 6.06
N GLY A 54 -4.38 4.17 4.95
CA GLY A 54 -5.64 3.74 4.33
C GLY A 54 -5.62 2.27 3.91
N ALA A 55 -4.57 1.84 3.23
CA ALA A 55 -4.41 0.46 2.78
C ALA A 55 -4.20 -0.52 3.95
N ALA A 56 -3.38 -0.16 4.94
CA ALA A 56 -3.16 -0.99 6.13
C ALA A 56 -4.43 -1.14 6.98
N TRP A 57 -5.20 -0.07 7.16
CA TRP A 57 -6.52 -0.15 7.80
C TRP A 57 -7.45 -1.07 7.00
N SER A 58 -7.52 -0.90 5.68
CA SER A 58 -8.38 -1.72 4.82
C SER A 58 -8.03 -3.21 4.93
N LEU A 59 -6.74 -3.55 4.99
CA LEU A 59 -6.31 -4.95 5.19
C LEU A 59 -6.68 -5.50 6.57
N ARG A 60 -6.62 -4.70 7.64
CA ARG A 60 -7.05 -5.15 8.98
C ARG A 60 -8.54 -5.47 8.99
N VAL A 61 -9.37 -4.58 8.46
CA VAL A 61 -10.83 -4.80 8.32
C VAL A 61 -11.11 -6.02 7.46
N LEU A 62 -10.50 -6.10 6.27
CA LEU A 62 -10.70 -7.22 5.35
C LEU A 62 -10.24 -8.56 5.94
N ARG A 63 -9.31 -8.59 6.89
CA ARG A 63 -8.85 -9.82 7.55
C ARG A 63 -9.63 -10.16 8.82
N GLY A 64 -10.57 -9.31 9.24
CA GLY A 64 -11.26 -9.45 10.52
C GLY A 64 -10.33 -9.28 11.73
N SER A 65 -9.22 -8.55 11.56
CA SER A 65 -8.23 -8.32 12.62
C SER A 65 -8.33 -6.91 13.21
N ASP A 66 -9.33 -6.11 12.80
CA ASP A 66 -9.58 -4.81 13.38
C ASP A 66 -10.59 -4.95 14.54
N PRO A 67 -10.24 -4.57 15.78
CA PRO A 67 -11.12 -4.76 16.93
C PRO A 67 -12.35 -3.85 16.92
N GLU A 68 -12.35 -2.77 16.12
CA GLU A 68 -13.43 -1.80 16.08
C GLU A 68 -14.48 -2.09 14.99
N TYR A 69 -14.13 -2.91 13.99
CA TYR A 69 -14.92 -3.09 12.78
C TYR A 69 -15.17 -4.56 12.44
N GLU A 70 -16.43 -4.91 12.23
CA GLU A 70 -16.83 -6.21 11.67
C GLU A 70 -17.30 -6.03 10.23
N LEU A 71 -16.63 -6.72 9.30
CA LEU A 71 -16.97 -6.70 7.89
C LEU A 71 -18.12 -7.66 7.61
N VAL A 72 -19.25 -7.14 7.16
CA VAL A 72 -20.38 -7.96 6.73
C VAL A 72 -20.20 -8.35 5.27
N LEU A 73 -20.19 -9.66 5.02
CA LEU A 73 -20.10 -10.25 3.68
C LEU A 73 -21.41 -10.96 3.36
N ASP A 74 -22.24 -10.34 2.54
CA ASP A 74 -23.49 -10.93 2.09
C ASP A 74 -23.28 -11.80 0.84
N GLY A 75 -22.85 -13.03 1.09
CA GLY A 75 -22.74 -14.09 0.09
C GLY A 75 -21.50 -14.03 -0.84
N PRO A 76 -21.44 -14.93 -1.84
CA PRO A 76 -20.22 -15.19 -2.62
C PRO A 76 -19.71 -13.99 -3.42
N THR A 77 -20.59 -13.07 -3.81
CA THR A 77 -20.22 -11.86 -4.55
C THR A 77 -19.45 -10.88 -3.66
N ALA A 78 -19.92 -10.65 -2.43
CA ALA A 78 -19.25 -9.80 -1.45
C ALA A 78 -17.87 -10.38 -1.09
N GLU A 79 -17.76 -11.69 -0.94
CA GLU A 79 -16.49 -12.36 -0.67
C GLU A 79 -15.47 -12.21 -1.82
N ARG A 80 -15.91 -12.41 -3.07
CA ARG A 80 -15.04 -12.18 -4.25
C ARG A 80 -14.54 -10.74 -4.27
N ARG A 81 -15.43 -9.77 -4.04
CA ARG A 81 -15.07 -8.35 -3.96
C ARG A 81 -14.06 -8.08 -2.85
N ALA A 82 -14.26 -8.66 -1.66
CA ALA A 82 -13.32 -8.54 -0.55
C ALA A 82 -11.93 -9.11 -0.89
N ARG A 83 -11.86 -10.26 -1.60
CA ARG A 83 -10.58 -10.80 -2.09
C ARG A 83 -9.87 -9.85 -3.06
N THR A 84 -10.60 -9.28 -4.01
CA THR A 84 -10.06 -8.27 -4.94
C THR A 84 -9.55 -7.04 -4.19
N LEU A 85 -10.31 -6.53 -3.20
CA LEU A 85 -9.89 -5.40 -2.38
C LEU A 85 -8.64 -5.70 -1.56
N ARG A 86 -8.48 -6.91 -1.02
CA ARG A 86 -7.25 -7.33 -0.33
C ARG A 86 -6.05 -7.28 -1.27
N ALA A 87 -6.19 -7.80 -2.50
CA ALA A 87 -5.12 -7.76 -3.49
C ALA A 87 -4.72 -6.31 -3.84
N ARG A 88 -5.72 -5.44 -4.07
CA ARG A 88 -5.50 -4.01 -4.36
C ARG A 88 -4.82 -3.28 -3.20
N ALA A 89 -5.30 -3.44 -1.96
CA ALA A 89 -4.69 -2.82 -0.79
C ALA A 89 -3.25 -3.32 -0.55
N THR A 90 -2.99 -4.62 -0.79
CA THR A 90 -1.64 -5.20 -0.69
C THR A 90 -0.71 -4.59 -1.75
N ARG A 91 -1.19 -4.42 -2.99
CA ARG A 91 -0.47 -3.74 -4.07
C ARG A 91 -0.06 -2.32 -3.70
N VAL A 92 -0.99 -1.56 -3.11
CA VAL A 92 -0.74 -0.18 -2.62
C VAL A 92 0.42 -0.17 -1.63
N LEU A 93 0.41 -1.07 -0.65
CA LEU A 93 1.50 -1.17 0.33
C LEU A 93 2.83 -1.59 -0.31
N ALA A 94 2.82 -2.54 -1.25
CA ALA A 94 4.03 -2.98 -1.96
C ALA A 94 4.64 -1.84 -2.79
N LEU A 95 3.84 -1.13 -3.60
CA LEU A 95 4.28 0.05 -4.35
C LEU A 95 4.79 1.15 -3.42
N ALA A 96 4.11 1.39 -2.30
CA ALA A 96 4.56 2.36 -1.31
C ALA A 96 5.92 1.97 -0.71
N VAL A 97 6.20 0.68 -0.52
CA VAL A 97 7.53 0.19 -0.13
C VAL A 97 8.57 0.41 -1.23
N VAL A 98 8.25 0.10 -2.49
CA VAL A 98 9.14 0.32 -3.65
C VAL A 98 9.49 1.80 -3.80
N ARG A 99 8.49 2.68 -3.79
CA ARG A 99 8.65 4.14 -3.95
C ARG A 99 9.35 4.81 -2.77
N ARG A 100 9.45 4.12 -1.63
CA ARG A 100 10.25 4.52 -0.45
C ARG A 100 11.54 3.73 -0.32
N GLU A 101 11.95 2.99 -1.34
CA GLU A 101 13.23 2.27 -1.39
C GLU A 101 13.41 1.27 -0.24
N GLY A 102 12.31 0.67 0.23
CA GLY A 102 12.33 -0.26 1.36
C GLY A 102 12.36 0.42 2.75
N ARG A 103 12.40 1.76 2.82
CA ARG A 103 12.53 2.53 4.08
C ARG A 103 11.20 2.70 4.81
N VAL A 104 10.64 1.57 5.24
CA VAL A 104 9.30 1.45 5.82
C VAL A 104 9.33 0.52 7.03
N ASP A 105 8.77 0.97 8.16
CA ASP A 105 8.43 0.07 9.25
C ASP A 105 7.12 -0.64 8.90
N ARG A 106 7.20 -1.89 8.45
CA ARG A 106 6.04 -2.70 8.04
C ARG A 106 5.14 -3.13 9.21
N ARG A 107 5.61 -3.05 10.46
CA ARG A 107 4.75 -3.33 11.63
C ARG A 107 3.74 -2.20 11.84
N ARG A 108 4.17 -0.96 11.56
CA ARG A 108 3.35 0.25 11.74
C ARG A 108 2.86 0.85 10.41
N TRP A 109 3.35 0.36 9.28
CA TRP A 109 3.14 0.90 7.94
C TRP A 109 3.44 2.40 7.85
N VAL A 110 4.62 2.79 8.34
CA VAL A 110 5.10 4.18 8.29
C VAL A 110 6.44 4.29 7.58
N PRO A 111 6.61 5.28 6.68
CA PRO A 111 7.93 5.59 6.13
C PRO A 111 8.88 6.05 7.24
N THR A 112 10.11 5.52 7.27
CA THR A 112 11.11 5.86 8.28
C THR A 112 12.53 5.62 7.75
N SER A 113 13.47 6.49 8.10
CA SER A 113 14.89 6.31 7.76
C SER A 113 15.60 5.30 8.66
N ARG A 114 14.97 4.86 9.76
CA ARG A 114 15.58 4.06 10.84
C ARG A 114 15.52 2.54 10.63
N VAL A 115 15.17 2.05 9.44
CA VAL A 115 15.24 0.61 9.16
C VAL A 115 16.69 0.17 8.92
N SER A 116 17.06 -1.03 9.38
CA SER A 116 18.36 -1.62 9.03
C SER A 116 18.43 -1.92 7.53
N GLU A 117 19.64 -2.06 6.98
CA GLU A 117 19.81 -2.44 5.57
C GLU A 117 19.26 -3.84 5.26
N GLU A 118 19.29 -4.76 6.23
CA GLU A 118 18.64 -6.06 6.12
C GLU A 118 17.11 -5.91 5.99
N ALA A 119 16.46 -5.22 6.93
CA ALA A 119 15.03 -4.97 6.88
C ALA A 119 14.62 -4.20 5.61
N ARG A 120 15.45 -3.25 5.16
CA ARG A 120 15.23 -2.54 3.89
C ARG A 120 15.20 -3.49 2.70
N ARG A 121 16.14 -4.44 2.62
CA ARG A 121 16.19 -5.46 1.57
C ARG A 121 14.99 -6.41 1.66
N GLU A 122 14.68 -6.92 2.84
CA GLU A 122 13.51 -7.79 3.07
C GLU A 122 12.20 -7.11 2.63
N ASN A 123 12.06 -5.82 2.93
CA ASN A 123 10.91 -5.03 2.48
C ASN A 123 10.81 -4.97 0.96
N LEU A 124 11.92 -4.71 0.27
CA LEU A 124 11.95 -4.66 -1.20
C LEU A 124 11.69 -6.03 -1.81
N THR A 125 12.26 -7.10 -1.27
CA THR A 125 12.02 -8.48 -1.73
C THR A 125 10.55 -8.84 -1.59
N TRP A 126 9.95 -8.58 -0.42
CA TRP A 126 8.52 -8.79 -0.22
C TRP A 126 7.67 -7.99 -1.22
N ALA A 127 8.03 -6.74 -1.48
CA ALA A 127 7.28 -5.92 -2.43
C ALA A 127 7.40 -6.43 -3.86
N LEU A 128 8.60 -6.91 -4.26
CA LEU A 128 8.81 -7.54 -5.56
C LEU A 128 7.95 -8.81 -5.69
N GLU A 129 7.96 -9.70 -4.70
CA GLU A 129 7.16 -10.93 -4.70
C GLU A 129 5.66 -10.64 -4.84
N VAL A 130 5.14 -9.68 -4.06
CA VAL A 130 3.73 -9.27 -4.13
C VAL A 130 3.36 -8.73 -5.51
N LEU A 131 4.22 -7.91 -6.11
CA LEU A 131 3.93 -7.29 -7.40
C LEU A 131 4.13 -8.25 -8.57
N ALA A 132 5.06 -9.21 -8.45
CA ALA A 132 5.23 -10.28 -9.40
C ALA A 132 4.02 -11.24 -9.43
N ASP A 133 3.48 -11.62 -8.26
CA ASP A 133 2.26 -12.47 -8.17
C ASP A 133 1.03 -11.81 -8.84
N GLN A 134 1.01 -10.47 -8.90
CA GLN A 134 -0.06 -9.70 -9.50
C GLN A 134 0.14 -9.42 -10.99
N ASP A 135 1.36 -9.58 -11.52
CA ASP A 135 1.66 -9.37 -12.93
C ASP A 135 1.34 -10.63 -13.73
N ARG A 136 0.14 -10.64 -14.34
CA ARG A 136 -0.29 -11.69 -15.26
C ARG A 136 0.14 -11.46 -16.71
N GLY A 137 0.88 -10.37 -16.98
CA GLY A 137 1.39 -10.01 -18.31
C GLY A 137 0.40 -9.26 -19.22
N ASP A 138 -0.89 -9.25 -18.90
CA ASP A 138 -1.96 -8.62 -19.70
C ASP A 138 -2.47 -7.28 -19.15
N GLU A 139 -2.31 -7.01 -17.85
CA GLU A 139 -2.71 -5.75 -17.22
C GLU A 139 -1.55 -4.74 -17.18
N PRO A 140 -1.57 -3.63 -17.95
CA PRO A 140 -0.46 -2.67 -18.01
C PRO A 140 -0.08 -2.07 -16.65
N ARG A 141 -1.06 -1.86 -15.77
CA ARG A 141 -0.84 -1.33 -14.42
C ARG A 141 -0.04 -2.29 -13.54
N ALA A 142 -0.39 -3.57 -13.54
CA ALA A 142 0.33 -4.58 -12.78
C ALA A 142 1.76 -4.73 -13.30
N ARG A 143 1.90 -4.80 -14.62
CA ARG A 143 3.19 -4.91 -15.30
C ARG A 143 4.12 -3.71 -15.05
N ALA A 144 3.60 -2.49 -15.08
CA ALA A 144 4.36 -1.29 -14.70
C ALA A 144 4.80 -1.34 -13.23
N SER A 145 3.90 -1.73 -12.33
CA SER A 145 4.18 -1.81 -10.89
C SER A 145 5.28 -2.84 -10.61
N HIS A 146 5.22 -4.00 -11.27
CA HIS A 146 6.25 -5.02 -11.19
C HIS A 146 7.61 -4.51 -11.72
N ALA A 147 7.62 -3.80 -12.85
CA ALA A 147 8.84 -3.18 -13.38
C ALA A 147 9.42 -2.09 -12.45
N GLU A 148 8.59 -1.28 -11.78
CA GLU A 148 9.05 -0.35 -10.74
C GLU A 148 9.78 -1.08 -9.60
N ALA A 149 9.31 -2.28 -9.22
CA ALA A 149 9.94 -3.10 -8.19
C ALA A 149 11.26 -3.71 -8.68
N LEU A 150 11.28 -4.31 -9.88
CA LEU A 150 12.49 -4.86 -10.52
C LEU A 150 13.61 -3.82 -10.62
N ALA A 151 13.27 -2.56 -10.92
CA ALA A 151 14.24 -1.47 -11.03
C ALA A 151 15.06 -1.21 -9.74
N ARG A 152 14.60 -1.71 -8.58
CA ARG A 152 15.30 -1.61 -7.30
C ARG A 152 16.41 -2.64 -7.11
N PHE A 153 16.52 -3.62 -8.00
CA PHE A 153 17.50 -4.70 -7.94
C PHE A 153 18.41 -4.65 -9.17
N ASP A 154 19.72 -4.54 -8.94
CA ASP A 154 20.70 -4.32 -10.00
C ASP A 154 20.65 -5.37 -11.11
N ALA A 155 20.46 -6.64 -10.72
CA ALA A 155 20.33 -7.78 -11.64
C ALA A 155 19.09 -7.70 -12.55
N HIS A 156 18.05 -6.94 -12.17
CA HIS A 156 16.77 -6.87 -12.88
C HIS A 156 16.51 -5.51 -13.56
N ARG A 157 17.46 -4.56 -13.48
CA ARG A 157 17.29 -3.21 -14.05
C ARG A 157 17.05 -3.22 -15.56
N GLU A 158 17.71 -4.10 -16.29
CA GLU A 158 17.55 -4.20 -17.75
C GLU A 158 16.15 -4.73 -18.13
N GLU A 159 15.67 -5.71 -17.38
CA GLU A 159 14.31 -6.23 -17.54
C GLU A 159 13.27 -5.16 -17.23
N ALA A 160 13.41 -4.46 -16.09
CA ALA A 160 12.56 -3.34 -15.72
C ALA A 160 12.51 -2.28 -16.83
N ARG A 161 13.69 -1.88 -17.35
CA ARG A 161 13.80 -0.90 -18.43
C ARG A 161 13.06 -1.35 -19.67
N ARG A 162 13.27 -2.58 -20.13
CA ARG A 162 12.60 -3.13 -21.32
C ARG A 162 11.09 -3.14 -21.18
N ILE A 163 10.56 -3.55 -20.03
CA ILE A 163 9.11 -3.53 -19.76
C ILE A 163 8.58 -2.08 -19.81
N LEU A 164 9.25 -1.14 -19.14
CA LEU A 164 8.81 0.25 -19.12
C LEU A 164 8.91 0.93 -20.49
N ILE A 165 9.91 0.57 -21.31
CA ILE A 165 10.00 1.01 -22.71
C ILE A 165 8.80 0.50 -23.52
N GLU A 166 8.49 -0.80 -23.44
CA GLU A 166 7.37 -1.38 -24.18
C GLU A 166 6.04 -0.69 -23.80
N LEU A 167 5.82 -0.47 -22.50
CA LEU A 167 4.63 0.22 -22.02
C LEU A 167 4.59 1.68 -22.48
N ALA A 168 5.72 2.39 -22.44
CA ALA A 168 5.80 3.78 -22.88
C ALA A 168 5.59 3.93 -24.39
N ASP A 169 6.24 3.10 -25.20
CA ASP A 169 6.21 3.17 -26.66
C ASP A 169 4.82 2.78 -27.22
N ARG A 170 4.01 2.03 -26.46
CA ARG A 170 2.61 1.69 -26.77
C ARG A 170 1.57 2.62 -26.13
N ASP A 171 2.00 3.67 -25.43
CA ASP A 171 1.15 4.56 -24.62
C ASP A 171 0.26 3.82 -23.59
N LEU A 172 0.81 2.76 -22.99
CA LEU A 172 0.16 1.92 -21.97
C LEU A 172 0.69 2.21 -20.55
N MET A 173 1.58 3.18 -20.38
CA MET A 173 2.12 3.54 -19.06
C MET A 173 1.00 4.14 -18.18
N PRO A 174 0.72 3.56 -16.99
CA PRO A 174 -0.46 3.93 -16.22
C PRO A 174 -0.34 5.27 -15.48
N ASP A 175 0.86 5.67 -15.09
CA ASP A 175 1.09 6.85 -14.26
C ASP A 175 2.48 7.50 -14.49
N ALA A 176 2.73 8.61 -13.81
CA ALA A 176 3.99 9.35 -13.90
C ALA A 176 5.17 8.61 -13.24
N TRP A 177 4.92 7.71 -12.28
CA TRP A 177 5.98 7.00 -11.56
C TRP A 177 6.74 6.04 -12.47
N GLY A 178 6.04 5.35 -13.37
CA GLY A 178 6.68 4.51 -14.39
C GLY A 178 7.63 5.30 -15.29
N TYR A 179 7.24 6.50 -15.74
CA TYR A 179 8.12 7.38 -16.53
C TYR A 179 9.30 7.91 -15.73
N ARG A 180 9.12 8.24 -14.45
CA ARG A 180 10.23 8.56 -13.56
C ARG A 180 11.25 7.42 -13.53
N VAL A 181 10.81 6.18 -13.29
CA VAL A 181 11.71 5.03 -13.18
C VAL A 181 12.41 4.77 -14.51
N LEU A 182 11.70 4.93 -15.63
CA LEU A 182 12.30 4.83 -16.95
C LEU A 182 13.38 5.89 -17.17
N ALA A 183 13.15 7.15 -16.76
CA ALA A 183 14.15 8.20 -16.84
C ALA A 183 15.41 7.86 -16.03
N GLU A 184 15.26 7.39 -14.79
CA GLU A 184 16.37 6.97 -13.93
C GLU A 184 17.17 5.81 -14.56
N LEU A 185 16.49 4.81 -15.14
CA LEU A 185 17.15 3.67 -15.78
C LEU A 185 17.85 4.06 -17.09
N SER A 186 17.25 4.93 -17.90
CA SER A 186 17.86 5.45 -19.12
C SER A 186 19.10 6.30 -18.85
N ASP A 187 19.06 7.15 -17.82
CA ASP A 187 20.21 7.98 -17.42
C ASP A 187 21.42 7.13 -17.04
N ARG A 188 21.20 6.06 -16.27
CA ARG A 188 22.26 5.14 -15.81
C ARG A 188 23.04 4.47 -16.94
N ILE A 189 22.44 4.31 -18.11
CA ILE A 189 23.07 3.67 -19.27
C ILE A 189 23.50 4.68 -20.35
N GLY A 190 23.35 5.99 -20.08
CA GLY A 190 23.70 7.06 -21.03
C GLY A 190 22.69 7.27 -22.17
N ASP A 191 21.47 6.72 -22.08
CA ASP A 191 20.39 6.99 -23.03
C ASP A 191 19.70 8.33 -22.71
N HIS A 192 20.44 9.42 -22.90
CA HIS A 192 19.96 10.77 -22.61
C HIS A 192 18.69 11.15 -23.41
N PRO A 193 18.55 10.83 -24.71
CA PRO A 193 17.31 11.13 -25.44
C PRO A 193 16.07 10.48 -24.83
N ARG A 194 16.14 9.21 -24.38
CA ARG A 194 15.00 8.57 -23.72
C ARG A 194 14.77 9.09 -22.31
N ARG A 195 15.84 9.36 -21.56
CA ARG A 195 15.75 10.02 -20.26
C ARG A 195 14.96 11.33 -20.37
N ASP A 196 15.35 12.21 -21.27
CA ASP A 196 14.76 13.55 -21.41
C ASP A 196 13.29 13.49 -21.86
N ARG A 197 12.95 12.58 -22.78
CA ARG A 197 11.55 12.29 -23.14
C ARG A 197 10.76 11.78 -21.94
N SER A 198 11.33 10.85 -21.17
CA SER A 198 10.65 10.26 -20.00
C SER A 198 10.44 11.27 -18.88
N ILE A 199 11.41 12.17 -18.63
CA ILE A 199 11.23 13.31 -17.72
C ILE A 199 10.08 14.18 -18.19
N THR A 200 10.09 14.60 -19.47
CA THR A 200 9.04 15.46 -20.04
C THR A 200 7.65 14.84 -19.86
N THR A 201 7.49 13.56 -20.19
CA THR A 201 6.22 12.85 -20.03
C THR A 201 5.83 12.65 -18.57
N CYS A 202 6.81 12.38 -17.68
CA CYS A 202 6.57 12.32 -16.23
C CYS A 202 5.95 13.64 -15.74
N HIS A 203 6.58 14.77 -16.06
CA HIS A 203 6.09 16.10 -15.66
C HIS A 203 4.70 16.38 -16.21
N ALA A 204 4.46 16.08 -17.49
CA ALA A 204 3.14 16.27 -18.10
C ALA A 204 2.05 15.43 -17.42
N ARG A 205 2.34 14.16 -17.08
CA ARG A 205 1.40 13.25 -16.40
C ARG A 205 1.20 13.61 -14.92
N ALA A 206 2.24 14.08 -14.23
CA ALA A 206 2.18 14.45 -12.81
C ALA A 206 1.49 15.79 -12.58
N GLY A 207 1.52 16.71 -13.55
CA GLY A 207 0.89 18.03 -13.46
C GLY A 207 1.37 18.80 -12.24
N ALA A 208 0.43 19.25 -11.39
CA ALA A 208 0.73 19.98 -10.16
C ALA A 208 1.58 19.20 -9.14
N LEU A 209 1.70 17.87 -9.30
CA LEU A 209 2.44 16.98 -8.42
C LEU A 209 3.85 16.65 -8.93
N ALA A 210 4.28 17.28 -10.03
CA ALA A 210 5.57 16.98 -10.67
C ALA A 210 6.75 17.09 -9.70
N ASP A 211 6.76 18.09 -8.81
CA ASP A 211 7.81 18.27 -7.81
C ASP A 211 7.93 17.13 -6.79
N ALA A 212 6.83 16.43 -6.52
CA ALA A 212 6.79 15.33 -5.56
C ALA A 212 7.13 13.97 -6.21
N ILE A 213 6.81 13.82 -7.50
CA ILE A 213 6.86 12.54 -8.21
C ILE A 213 8.10 12.46 -9.10
N CYS A 214 8.30 13.47 -9.95
CA CYS A 214 9.30 13.44 -11.00
C CYS A 214 10.66 13.92 -10.48
N PRO A 215 11.76 13.31 -10.92
CA PRO A 215 13.08 13.69 -10.44
C PRO A 215 13.46 15.07 -11.00
N ARG A 216 14.01 15.93 -10.13
CA ARG A 216 14.70 17.15 -10.58
C ARG A 216 16.08 16.76 -11.10
N LEU A 217 16.13 16.13 -12.27
CA LEU A 217 17.41 15.88 -12.94
C LEU A 217 17.88 17.21 -13.49
N VAL A 218 18.94 17.76 -12.88
CA VAL A 218 19.67 18.89 -13.45
C VAL A 218 20.19 18.42 -14.79
N ALA A 219 19.87 19.13 -15.87
CA ALA A 219 20.50 18.88 -17.16
C ALA A 219 22.02 18.89 -16.93
N VAL A 220 22.66 17.74 -17.09
CA VAL A 220 24.12 17.66 -17.13
C VAL A 220 24.51 18.54 -18.31
N ARG A 221 25.16 19.68 -18.01
CA ARG A 221 25.69 20.61 -19.00
C ARG A 221 26.75 19.92 -19.85
#